data_AF-A0A2G3PX14-F1
#
_entry.id   AF-A0A2G3PX14-F1
#
_cell.length_a   1.000
_cell.length_b   1.000
_cell.length_c   1.000
_cell.angle_alpha   90.00
_cell.angle_beta   90.00
_cell.angle_gamma   90.00
#
_symmetry.space_group_name_H-M   'P 1'
#
loop_
_entity.id
_entity.type
_entity.pdbx_description
1 polymer ?
#
loop_
_entity_poly.entity_id
_entity_poly.type
_entity_poly.pdbx_seq_one_letter_code
_entity_poly.pdbx_strand_id
1 'polypeptide(L)'
;MKGVAKMTKKEEERLLNKINQIEKSIAKLQLAFENNKIEKAFYTVREVSEMLHRTPRAVYNMIERGELDTVKLGGIKIKGESLKEKLKGGVE
;
A
#
# COMPACT_ATOMS: atom_id res chain seq x y z
N MET A 1 -44.70 0.23 16.81
CA MET A 1 -43.45 -0.17 16.12
C MET A 1 -43.50 0.41 14.71
N LYS A 2 -42.59 1.33 14.34
CA LYS A 2 -42.56 1.87 12.96
C LYS A 2 -42.05 0.77 12.03
N GLY A 3 -42.91 0.28 11.15
CA GLY A 3 -42.56 -0.75 10.16
C GLY A 3 -41.47 -0.22 9.24
N VAL A 4 -40.42 -1.03 9.03
CA VAL A 4 -39.44 -0.77 7.98
C VAL A 4 -40.19 -0.83 6.66
N ALA A 5 -40.21 0.28 5.91
CA ALA A 5 -40.86 0.33 4.61
C ALA A 5 -40.26 -0.75 3.70
N LYS A 6 -41.11 -1.62 3.16
CA LYS A 6 -40.71 -2.69 2.24
C LYS A 6 -40.26 -2.06 0.93
N MET A 7 -39.01 -2.31 0.53
CA MET A 7 -38.45 -1.84 -0.73
C MET A 7 -39.19 -2.49 -1.91
N THR A 8 -39.38 -1.74 -3.00
CA THR A 8 -39.99 -2.30 -4.20
C THR A 8 -38.98 -3.14 -4.98
N LYS A 9 -39.43 -4.20 -5.67
CA LYS A 9 -38.55 -5.05 -6.51
C LYS A 9 -37.74 -4.26 -7.54
N LYS A 10 -38.30 -3.17 -8.07
CA LYS A 10 -37.65 -2.27 -9.03
C LYS A 10 -36.50 -1.49 -8.40
N GLU A 11 -36.66 -1.08 -7.14
CA GLU A 11 -35.60 -0.42 -6.38
C GLU A 11 -34.48 -1.40 -6.02
N GLU A 12 -34.82 -2.62 -5.62
CA GLU A 12 -33.86 -3.69 -5.37
C GLU A 12 -32.99 -3.97 -6.61
N GLU A 13 -33.61 -4.12 -7.78
CA GLU A 13 -32.90 -4.33 -9.05
C GLU A 13 -31.99 -3.15 -9.42
N ARG A 14 -32.45 -1.92 -9.19
CA ARG A 14 -31.64 -0.71 -9.41
C ARG A 14 -30.41 -0.67 -8.50
N LEU A 15 -30.57 -1.05 -7.23
CA LEU A 15 -29.47 -1.11 -6.28
C LEU A 15 -28.46 -2.19 -6.67
N LEU A 16 -28.95 -3.37 -7.06
CA LEU A 16 -28.09 -4.47 -7.51
C LEU A 16 -27.22 -4.07 -8.70
N ASN A 17 -27.81 -3.37 -9.68
CA ASN A 17 -27.07 -2.86 -10.83
C ASN A 17 -25.98 -1.84 -10.44
N LYS A 18 -26.25 -0.98 -9.45
CA LYS A 18 -25.25 -0.05 -8.93
C LYS A 18 -24.11 -0.77 -8.22
N ILE A 19 -24.43 -1.77 -7.39
CA ILE A 19 -23.43 -2.59 -6.70
C ILE A 19 -22.50 -3.25 -7.73
N ASN A 20 -23.06 -3.89 -8.75
CA ASN A 20 -22.29 -4.52 -9.82
C ASN A 20 -21.37 -3.53 -10.57
N GLN A 21 -21.81 -2.28 -10.78
CA GLN A 21 -20.98 -1.24 -11.39
C GLN A 21 -19.84 -0.78 -10.46
N ILE A 22 -20.11 -0.69 -9.16
CA ILE A 22 -19.12 -0.33 -8.14
C ILE A 22 -18.05 -1.42 -8.05
N GLU A 23 -18.44 -2.69 -7.98
CA GLU A 23 -17.53 -3.83 -7.93
C GLU A 23 -16.57 -3.86 -9.14
N LYS A 24 -17.10 -3.64 -10.34
CA LYS A 24 -16.28 -3.52 -11.57
C LYS A 24 -15.28 -2.36 -11.49
N SER A 25 -15.66 -1.25 -10.87
CA SER A 25 -14.79 -0.08 -10.72
C SER A 25 -13.70 -0.32 -9.68
N ILE A 26 -14.03 -0.99 -8.57
CA ILE A 26 -13.07 -1.40 -7.54
C ILE A 26 -12.02 -2.33 -8.13
N ALA A 27 -12.43 -3.34 -8.91
CA ALA A 27 -11.50 -4.27 -9.55
C ALA A 27 -10.50 -3.55 -10.48
N LYS A 28 -10.97 -2.56 -11.26
CA LYS A 28 -10.09 -1.74 -12.11
C LYS A 28 -9.11 -0.90 -11.30
N LEU A 29 -9.57 -0.30 -10.20
CA LEU A 29 -8.71 0.50 -9.31
C LEU A 29 -7.66 -0.36 -8.61
N GLN A 30 -8.00 -1.57 -8.18
CA GLN A 30 -7.05 -2.51 -7.61
C GLN A 30 -5.97 -2.89 -8.64
N LEU A 31 -6.37 -3.22 -9.86
CA LEU A 31 -5.44 -3.56 -10.93
C LEU A 31 -4.55 -2.36 -11.33
N ALA A 32 -5.12 -1.15 -11.36
CA ALA A 32 -4.36 0.07 -11.56
C ALA A 32 -3.39 0.35 -10.41
N PHE A 33 -3.78 0.08 -9.16
CA PHE A 33 -2.92 0.23 -7.99
C PHE A 33 -1.77 -0.79 -7.99
N GLU A 34 -2.05 -2.05 -8.34
CA GLU A 34 -1.04 -3.09 -8.51
C GLU A 34 -0.05 -2.76 -9.63
N ASN A 35 -0.55 -2.30 -10.79
CA ASN A 35 0.31 -1.88 -11.90
C ASN A 35 1.10 -0.60 -11.59
N ASN A 36 0.57 0.27 -10.71
CA ASN A 36 1.29 1.44 -10.20
C ASN A 36 2.23 1.12 -9.03
N LYS A 37 2.33 -0.14 -8.57
CA LYS A 37 3.49 -0.59 -7.78
C LYS A 37 4.72 -0.68 -8.69
N ILE A 38 5.12 0.45 -9.25
CA ILE A 38 6.50 0.65 -9.66
C ILE A 38 7.26 0.71 -8.35
N GLU A 39 7.81 -0.42 -7.92
CA GLU A 39 8.74 -0.44 -6.79
C GLU A 39 9.88 0.52 -7.12
N LYS A 40 10.03 1.58 -6.32
CA LYS A 40 11.11 2.52 -6.55
C LYS A 40 12.42 1.75 -6.37
N ALA A 41 13.34 1.91 -7.31
CA ALA A 41 14.67 1.34 -7.17
C ALA A 41 15.41 1.89 -5.93
N PHE A 42 15.11 3.14 -5.54
CA PHE A 42 15.77 3.84 -4.45
C PHE A 42 14.80 4.67 -3.62
N TYR A 43 15.03 4.67 -2.31
CA TYR A 43 14.26 5.40 -1.30
C TYR A 43 15.18 6.28 -0.46
N THR A 44 14.64 7.34 0.11
CA THR A 44 15.30 8.15 1.14
C THR A 44 15.14 7.51 2.51
N VAL A 45 16.00 7.89 3.45
CA VAL A 45 15.87 7.48 4.87
C VAL A 45 14.51 7.87 5.43
N ARG A 46 13.98 9.04 5.05
CA ARG A 46 12.65 9.49 5.45
C ARG A 46 11.54 8.57 4.94
N GLU A 47 11.54 8.28 3.64
CA GLU A 47 10.54 7.35 3.05
C GLU A 47 10.60 5.98 3.73
N VAL A 48 11.81 5.43 3.95
CA VAL A 48 11.96 4.14 4.64
C VAL A 48 11.50 4.19 6.09
N SER A 49 11.74 5.30 6.79
CA SER A 49 11.27 5.48 8.18
C SER A 49 9.74 5.44 8.26
N GLU A 50 9.06 6.05 7.29
CA GLU A 50 7.60 6.03 7.18
C GLU A 50 7.10 4.63 6.81
N MET A 51 7.77 3.93 5.88
CA MET A 51 7.40 2.57 5.44
C MET A 51 7.59 1.51 6.54
N LEU A 52 8.62 1.63 7.37
CA LEU A 52 8.90 0.67 8.45
C LEU A 52 8.26 1.08 9.79
N HIS A 53 7.57 2.21 9.85
CA HIS A 53 7.07 2.82 11.09
C HIS A 53 8.17 2.96 12.16
N ARG A 54 9.35 3.41 11.73
CA ARG A 54 10.53 3.62 12.59
C ARG A 54 10.98 5.08 12.51
N THR A 55 11.80 5.50 13.45
CA THR A 55 12.43 6.82 13.37
C THR A 55 13.56 6.81 12.32
N PRO A 56 13.91 7.97 11.72
CA PRO A 56 15.07 8.05 10.81
C PRO A 56 16.37 7.53 11.43
N ARG A 57 16.56 7.75 12.74
CA ARG A 57 17.71 7.21 13.48
C ARG A 57 17.75 5.69 13.49
N ALA A 58 16.60 5.03 13.68
CA ALA A 58 16.54 3.57 13.62
C ALA A 58 16.90 3.05 12.23
N VAL A 59 16.51 3.75 11.16
CA VAL A 59 16.90 3.42 9.79
C VAL A 59 18.40 3.59 9.57
N TYR A 60 19.01 4.67 10.08
CA TYR A 60 20.48 4.81 10.06
C TYR A 60 21.18 3.66 10.80
N ASN A 61 20.68 3.27 11.97
CA ASN A 61 21.23 2.12 12.69
C ASN A 61 21.11 0.81 11.88
N MET A 62 20.03 0.63 11.10
CA MET A 62 19.87 -0.53 10.20
C MET A 62 20.91 -0.51 9.07
N ILE A 63 21.19 0.67 8.51
CA ILE A 63 22.24 0.85 7.50
C ILE A 63 23.62 0.53 8.10
N GLU A 64 23.92 1.04 9.30
CA GLU A 64 25.18 0.77 10.01
C GLU A 64 25.38 -0.71 10.34
N ARG A 65 24.30 -1.43 10.64
CA ARG A 65 24.32 -2.88 10.86
C ARG A 65 24.36 -3.72 9.57
N GLY A 66 24.29 -3.08 8.40
CA GLY A 66 24.27 -3.77 7.10
C GLY A 66 22.93 -4.46 6.78
N GLU A 67 21.84 -4.07 7.45
CA GLU A 67 20.50 -4.63 7.21
C GLU A 67 19.79 -4.01 6.00
N LEU A 68 20.28 -2.85 5.53
CA LEU A 68 19.75 -2.11 4.39
C LEU A 68 20.89 -1.70 3.45
N ASP A 69 20.78 -2.10 2.19
CA ASP A 69 21.74 -1.71 1.16
C ASP A 69 21.54 -0.27 0.77
N THR A 70 22.66 0.45 0.62
CA THR A 70 22.63 1.87 0.23
C THR A 70 23.51 2.19 -0.96
N VAL A 71 23.19 3.30 -1.61
CA VAL A 71 23.99 3.91 -2.67
C VAL A 71 24.06 5.43 -2.44
N LYS A 72 25.15 6.06 -2.87
CA LYS A 72 25.31 7.52 -2.82
C LYS A 72 24.89 8.15 -4.15
N LEU A 73 23.73 8.81 -4.17
CA LEU A 73 23.16 9.51 -5.33
C LEU A 73 22.73 10.93 -4.91
N GLY A 74 23.67 11.87 -4.88
CA GLY A 74 23.47 13.21 -4.29
C GLY A 74 23.20 13.20 -2.77
N GLY A 75 23.15 12.02 -2.17
CA GLY A 75 22.84 11.72 -0.78
C GLY A 75 22.69 10.20 -0.59
N ILE A 76 22.52 9.75 0.65
CA ILE A 76 22.28 8.32 0.94
C ILE A 76 20.89 7.95 0.43
N LYS A 77 20.84 6.90 -0.38
CA LYS A 77 19.60 6.25 -0.83
C LYS A 77 19.64 4.77 -0.45
N ILE A 78 18.50 4.24 -0.05
CA ILE A 78 18.30 2.84 0.33
C ILE A 78 17.73 2.11 -0.89
N LYS A 79 18.30 0.96 -1.24
CA LYS A 79 17.82 0.20 -2.40
C LYS A 79 16.50 -0.49 -2.09
N GLY A 80 15.55 -0.39 -3.01
CA GLY A 80 14.23 -1.02 -2.87
C GLY A 80 14.29 -2.54 -2.67
N GLU A 81 15.26 -3.21 -3.30
CA GLU A 81 15.47 -4.66 -3.16
C GLU A 81 15.72 -5.08 -1.70
N SER A 82 16.55 -4.35 -0.96
CA SER A 82 16.83 -4.63 0.46
C SER A 82 15.63 -4.41 1.40
N LEU A 83 14.65 -3.60 0.98
CA LEU A 83 13.43 -3.36 1.76
C LEU A 83 12.41 -4.48 1.60
N LYS A 84 12.38 -5.17 0.44
CA LYS A 84 11.40 -6.22 0.17
C LYS A 84 11.50 -7.36 1.17
N GLU A 85 12.72 -7.74 1.54
CA GLU A 85 12.94 -8.80 2.52
C GLU A 85 12.44 -8.40 3.91
N LYS A 86 12.63 -7.12 4.28
CA LYS A 86 12.21 -6.60 5.59
C LYS A 86 10.70 -6.39 5.69
N LEU A 87 10.04 -6.01 4.59
CA LEU A 87 8.59 -5.79 4.55
C LEU A 87 7.79 -7.10 4.44
N LYS A 88 8.38 -8.17 3.91
CA LYS A 88 7.73 -9.50 3.83
C LYS A 88 7.71 -10.25 5.17
N GLY A 89 8.57 -9.89 6.13
CA GLY A 89 8.65 -10.52 7.46
C GLY A 89 7.74 -9.91 8.53
N GLY A 90 6.69 -9.16 8.15
CA GLY A 90 5.80 -8.44 9.07
C GLY A 90 4.44 -9.10 9.32
N VAL A 91 4.26 -10.37 8.95
CA VAL A 91 3.04 -11.13 9.23
C VAL A 91 3.43 -12.48 9.85
N GLU A 92 3.67 -12.45 11.16
CA GLU A 92 3.48 -13.60 12.05
C GLU A 92 2.63 -13.15 13.23
#